data_AF-A0A6A5VTM7-F1
#
_entry.id   AF-A0A6A5VTM7-F1
#
_cell.length_a   1.000
_cell.length_b   1.000
_cell.length_c   1.000
_cell.angle_alpha   90.00
_cell.angle_beta   90.00
_cell.angle_gamma   90.00
#
_symmetry.space_group_name_H-M   'P 1'
#
loop_
_entity.id
_entity.type
_entity.pdbx_description
1 polymer ?
#
loop_
_entity_poly.entity_id
_entity_poly.type
_entity_poly.pdbx_seq_one_letter_code
_entity_poly.pdbx_strand_id
1 'polypeptide(L)'
;MDNTRLDSSGEGRNSTDRTTLTDDFEQRIALVVESVLSVTANISTIYPQHNQSFIDLVRESAEVWLEVCSQRYRTIAVLPTETKDVMRELRDLIRHRYALDIEIWKERGAKTYMRYITKTKMTMADAALRRIQELVKNMDRRDNFATEMEYEKFKEIKGRIFEEGKRDWERNPPWMIDGASHPTQGSQRIKLKQHLI
;
A
#
# COMPACT_ATOMS: atom_id res chain seq x y z
N MET A 1 8.39 -8.43 61.16
CA MET A 1 9.35 -8.28 60.06
C MET A 1 8.69 -8.94 58.85
N ASP A 2 7.70 -8.34 58.22
CA ASP A 2 7.62 -7.04 57.51
C ASP A 2 8.41 -7.02 56.19
N ASN A 3 7.63 -6.86 55.10
CA ASN A 3 7.92 -6.48 53.71
C ASN A 3 9.01 -7.24 52.91
N THR A 4 8.76 -7.69 51.68
CA THR A 4 8.41 -6.79 50.57
C THR A 4 7.71 -7.52 49.41
N ARG A 5 6.60 -6.93 49.00
CA ARG A 5 5.77 -7.22 47.83
C ARG A 5 6.44 -6.55 46.62
N LEU A 6 6.86 -7.33 45.61
CA LEU A 6 7.32 -6.76 44.35
C LEU A 6 6.12 -6.53 43.42
N ASP A 7 6.03 -5.25 43.10
CA ASP A 7 5.05 -4.53 42.30
C ASP A 7 4.93 -5.07 40.86
N SER A 8 3.74 -5.55 40.50
CA SER A 8 3.33 -5.84 39.13
C SER A 8 2.52 -4.66 38.58
N SER A 9 3.20 -3.54 38.35
CA SER A 9 2.63 -2.35 37.71
C SER A 9 3.34 -2.09 36.38
N GLY A 10 2.88 -2.77 35.33
CA GLY A 10 3.53 -2.70 34.00
C GLY A 10 2.58 -2.68 32.79
N GLU A 11 1.27 -2.52 32.97
CA GLU A 11 0.29 -2.74 31.87
C GLU A 11 -0.58 -1.52 31.49
N GLY A 12 -0.29 -0.33 32.04
CA GLY A 12 -1.20 0.83 31.88
C GLY A 12 -0.86 1.88 30.81
N ARG A 13 0.34 1.88 30.20
CA ARG A 13 0.80 3.04 29.40
C ARG A 13 0.49 3.00 27.90
N ASN A 14 0.22 1.85 27.31
CA ASN A 14 0.01 1.74 25.86
C ASN A 14 -1.43 1.99 25.40
N SER A 15 -2.41 1.98 26.32
CA SER A 15 -3.82 2.17 25.97
C SER A 15 -4.17 3.64 25.76
N THR A 16 -3.73 4.51 26.68
CA THR A 16 -4.11 5.93 26.71
C THR A 16 -3.52 6.73 25.55
N ASP A 17 -2.30 6.37 25.13
CA ASP A 17 -1.56 7.05 24.05
C ASP A 17 -2.08 6.68 22.64
N ARG A 18 -2.82 5.58 22.53
CA ARG A 18 -3.45 5.12 21.27
C ARG A 18 -4.84 5.72 21.06
N THR A 19 -5.60 5.90 22.13
CA THR A 19 -6.88 6.61 22.09
C THR A 19 -6.69 8.05 21.67
N THR A 20 -5.75 8.78 22.28
CA THR A 20 -5.48 10.20 21.98
C THR A 20 -5.11 10.47 20.52
N LEU A 21 -4.34 9.58 19.90
CA LEU A 21 -3.87 9.73 18.52
C LEU A 21 -4.93 9.37 17.48
N THR A 22 -5.89 8.52 17.87
CA THR A 22 -7.09 8.22 17.05
C THR A 22 -8.10 9.37 17.17
N ASP A 23 -8.27 9.90 18.38
CA ASP A 23 -9.15 11.03 18.66
C ASP A 23 -8.69 12.31 17.94
N ASP A 24 -7.37 12.61 17.90
CA ASP A 24 -6.82 13.78 17.16
C ASP A 24 -7.07 13.67 15.65
N PHE A 25 -6.91 12.47 15.08
CA PHE A 25 -7.16 12.25 13.66
C PHE A 25 -8.65 12.39 13.31
N GLU A 26 -9.54 11.78 14.10
CA GLU A 26 -10.99 11.91 13.91
C GLU A 26 -11.43 13.36 14.03
N GLN A 27 -10.87 14.11 14.99
CA GLN A 27 -11.12 15.54 15.17
C GLN A 27 -10.64 16.37 13.96
N ARG A 28 -9.45 16.07 13.41
CA ARG A 28 -8.93 16.74 12.21
C ARG A 28 -9.76 16.49 10.96
N ILE A 29 -10.27 15.28 10.76
CA ILE A 29 -11.13 15.01 9.59
C ILE A 29 -12.49 15.68 9.76
N ALA A 30 -13.08 15.67 10.96
CA ALA A 30 -14.32 16.40 11.22
C ALA A 30 -14.21 17.89 10.85
N LEU A 31 -13.08 18.54 11.16
CA LEU A 31 -12.82 19.93 10.78
C LEU A 31 -12.76 20.14 9.26
N VAL A 32 -12.20 19.20 8.50
CA VAL A 32 -12.15 19.27 7.03
C VAL A 32 -13.56 19.13 6.45
N VAL A 33 -14.38 18.22 6.99
CA VAL A 33 -15.76 18.03 6.53
C VAL A 33 -16.61 19.26 6.81
N GLU A 34 -16.53 19.84 8.01
CA GLU A 34 -17.21 21.10 8.33
C GLU A 34 -16.79 22.24 7.39
N SER A 35 -15.51 22.31 7.03
CA SER A 35 -15.01 23.28 6.05
C SER A 35 -15.63 23.07 4.66
N VAL A 36 -15.72 21.82 4.19
CA VAL A 36 -16.33 21.47 2.90
C VAL A 36 -17.83 21.77 2.90
N LEU A 37 -18.55 21.46 3.98
CA LEU A 37 -19.97 21.77 4.14
C LEU A 37 -20.21 23.28 4.13
N SER A 38 -19.37 24.05 4.83
CA SER A 38 -19.43 25.51 4.87
C SER A 38 -19.21 26.13 3.47
N VAL A 39 -18.19 25.68 2.73
CA VAL A 39 -17.95 26.14 1.36
C VAL A 39 -19.12 25.78 0.44
N THR A 40 -19.68 24.58 0.58
CA THR A 40 -20.82 24.12 -0.20
C THR A 40 -22.09 24.95 0.08
N ALA A 41 -22.34 25.30 1.34
CA ALA A 41 -23.42 26.19 1.73
C ALA A 41 -23.25 27.62 1.17
N ASN A 42 -22.02 28.13 1.16
CA ASN A 42 -21.69 29.44 0.56
C ASN A 42 -21.82 29.44 -0.98
N ILE A 43 -21.55 28.33 -1.65
CA ILE A 43 -21.76 28.21 -3.10
C ILE A 43 -23.26 28.10 -3.41
N SER A 44 -24.01 27.42 -2.54
CA SER A 44 -25.47 27.31 -2.63
C SER A 44 -26.15 28.68 -2.55
N THR A 45 -25.73 29.58 -1.66
CA THR A 45 -26.32 30.93 -1.61
C THR A 45 -26.11 31.74 -2.90
N ILE A 46 -25.14 31.38 -3.75
CA ILE A 46 -24.86 32.02 -5.03
C ILE A 46 -25.74 31.46 -6.17
N TYR A 47 -26.20 30.20 -6.09
CA TYR A 47 -26.96 29.52 -7.17
C TYR A 47 -28.25 28.83 -6.69
N PRO A 48 -29.32 29.57 -6.34
CA PRO A 48 -30.48 29.06 -5.58
C PRO A 48 -31.27 27.89 -6.19
N GLN A 49 -31.15 27.64 -7.49
CA GLN A 49 -32.17 26.91 -8.25
C GLN A 49 -32.06 25.37 -8.17
N HIS A 50 -30.96 24.80 -7.66
CA HIS A 50 -30.76 23.32 -7.56
C HIS A 50 -29.98 22.87 -6.32
N ASN A 51 -30.12 23.56 -5.19
CA ASN A 51 -29.13 23.43 -4.12
C ASN A 51 -29.37 22.36 -3.07
N GLN A 52 -30.61 22.05 -2.73
CA GLN A 52 -30.86 21.21 -1.56
C GLN A 52 -30.36 19.78 -1.79
N SER A 53 -30.65 19.22 -2.97
CA SER A 53 -30.14 17.90 -3.37
C SER A 53 -28.62 17.84 -3.49
N PHE A 54 -27.95 18.94 -3.88
CA PHE A 54 -26.49 18.98 -3.95
C PHE A 54 -25.86 19.06 -2.56
N ILE A 55 -26.42 19.86 -1.66
CA ILE A 55 -26.00 19.93 -0.25
C ILE A 55 -26.17 18.57 0.43
N ASP A 56 -27.32 17.92 0.23
CA ASP A 56 -27.63 16.62 0.84
C ASP A 56 -26.69 15.54 0.28
N LEU A 57 -26.42 15.53 -1.03
CA LEU A 57 -25.46 14.61 -1.65
C LEU A 57 -24.03 14.81 -1.13
N VAL A 58 -23.59 16.07 -0.96
CA VAL A 58 -22.25 16.37 -0.42
C VAL A 58 -22.17 15.95 1.05
N ARG A 59 -23.24 16.12 1.83
CA ARG A 59 -23.31 15.68 3.22
C ARG A 59 -23.25 14.15 3.34
N GLU A 60 -24.11 13.43 2.63
CA GLU A 60 -24.11 11.96 2.63
C GLU A 60 -22.77 11.42 2.13
N SER A 61 -22.19 12.02 1.09
CA SER A 61 -20.87 11.62 0.59
C SER A 61 -19.75 11.88 1.61
N ALA A 62 -19.83 12.97 2.37
CA ALA A 62 -18.85 13.29 3.40
C ALA A 62 -18.95 12.35 4.62
N GLU A 63 -20.16 11.97 5.03
CA GLU A 63 -20.39 10.98 6.10
C GLU A 63 -19.87 9.59 5.71
N VAL A 64 -20.16 9.15 4.48
CA VAL A 64 -19.62 7.89 3.95
C VAL A 64 -18.10 7.95 3.85
N TRP A 65 -17.53 9.08 3.41
CA TRP A 65 -16.09 9.25 3.32
C TRP A 65 -15.41 9.26 4.70
N LEU A 66 -16.03 9.92 5.69
CA LEU A 66 -15.60 9.91 7.09
C LEU A 66 -15.57 8.49 7.66
N GLU A 67 -16.65 7.72 7.49
CA GLU A 67 -16.72 6.35 7.99
C GLU A 67 -15.67 5.46 7.33
N VAL A 68 -15.48 5.58 6.01
CA VAL A 68 -14.47 4.82 5.27
C VAL A 68 -13.04 5.21 5.67
N CYS A 69 -12.77 6.50 5.85
CA CYS A 69 -11.46 6.99 6.29
C CYS A 69 -11.16 6.60 7.74
N SER A 70 -12.14 6.71 8.63
CA SER A 70 -12.02 6.30 10.02
C SER A 70 -11.83 4.78 10.15
N GLN A 71 -12.60 3.97 9.41
CA GLN A 71 -12.41 2.51 9.36
C GLN A 71 -11.02 2.13 8.87
N ARG A 72 -10.55 2.70 7.75
CA ARG A 72 -9.19 2.45 7.24
C ARG A 72 -8.12 2.89 8.23
N TYR A 73 -8.31 4.01 8.91
CA TYR A 73 -7.37 4.50 9.92
C TYR A 73 -7.35 3.59 11.15
N ARG A 74 -8.50 3.15 11.66
CA ARG A 74 -8.59 2.19 12.77
C ARG A 74 -7.89 0.87 12.41
N THR A 75 -8.09 0.35 11.18
CA THR A 75 -7.37 -0.85 10.71
C THR A 75 -5.85 -0.65 10.68
N ILE A 76 -5.37 0.50 10.20
CA ILE A 76 -3.92 0.77 10.10
C ILE A 76 -3.30 1.11 11.46
N ALA A 77 -4.01 1.84 12.32
CA ALA A 77 -3.53 2.29 13.62
C ALA A 77 -3.34 1.12 14.60
N VAL A 78 -4.17 0.07 14.51
CA VAL A 78 -4.14 -1.11 15.38
C VAL A 78 -3.00 -2.08 15.05
N LEU A 79 -2.34 -1.95 13.88
CA LEU A 79 -1.22 -2.82 13.55
C LEU A 79 -0.01 -2.59 14.48
N PRO A 80 0.66 -3.67 14.92
CA PRO A 80 1.95 -3.58 15.60
C PRO A 80 2.95 -2.75 14.78
N THR A 81 3.80 -1.96 15.45
CA THR A 81 4.80 -1.11 14.80
C THR A 81 5.69 -1.90 13.83
N GLU A 82 6.08 -3.11 14.22
CA GLU A 82 6.86 -4.03 13.37
C GLU A 82 6.13 -4.35 12.06
N THR A 83 4.83 -4.61 12.11
CA THR A 83 4.00 -4.86 10.91
C THR A 83 3.90 -3.61 10.03
N LYS A 84 3.82 -2.41 10.63
CA LYS A 84 3.79 -1.14 9.88
C LYS A 84 5.09 -0.88 9.13
N ASP A 85 6.22 -1.19 9.73
CA ASP A 85 7.54 -1.01 9.11
C ASP A 85 7.75 -2.01 7.96
N VAL A 86 7.36 -3.27 8.15
CA VAL A 86 7.38 -4.29 7.08
C VAL A 86 6.49 -3.89 5.91
N MET A 87 5.29 -3.36 6.16
CA MET A 87 4.40 -2.87 5.11
C MET A 87 4.97 -1.67 4.34
N ARG A 88 5.75 -0.82 5.03
CA ARG A 88 6.46 0.30 4.41
C ARG A 88 7.60 -0.20 3.53
N GLU A 89 8.44 -1.10 4.07
CA GLU A 89 9.53 -1.74 3.33
C GLU A 89 9.01 -2.42 2.06
N LEU A 90 7.92 -3.19 2.17
CA LEU A 90 7.29 -3.87 1.03
C LEU A 90 6.85 -2.88 -0.05
N ARG A 91 6.21 -1.76 0.34
CA ARG A 91 5.77 -0.71 -0.59
C ARG A 91 6.94 -0.07 -1.32
N ASP A 92 8.02 0.22 -0.60
CA ASP A 92 9.19 0.88 -1.16
C ASP A 92 9.95 -0.06 -2.09
N LEU A 93 10.07 -1.35 -1.75
CA LEU A 93 10.63 -2.38 -2.63
C LEU A 93 9.83 -2.54 -3.92
N ILE A 94 8.49 -2.57 -3.84
CA ILE A 94 7.63 -2.67 -5.04
C ILE A 94 7.85 -1.48 -5.97
N ARG A 95 7.88 -0.25 -5.41
CA ARG A 95 8.13 0.97 -6.18
C ARG A 95 9.53 0.96 -6.80
N HIS A 96 10.54 0.57 -6.02
CA HIS A 96 11.92 0.50 -6.46
C HIS A 96 12.09 -0.50 -7.61
N ARG A 97 11.53 -1.71 -7.47
CA ARG A 97 11.57 -2.72 -8.54
C ARG A 97 10.88 -2.23 -9.80
N TYR A 98 9.69 -1.63 -9.69
CA TYR A 98 8.97 -1.11 -10.84
C TYR A 98 9.77 0.00 -11.57
N ALA A 99 10.44 0.87 -10.82
CA ALA A 99 11.32 1.88 -11.40
C ALA A 99 12.48 1.24 -12.18
N LEU A 100 13.14 0.23 -11.59
CA LEU A 100 14.21 -0.52 -12.27
C LEU A 100 13.70 -1.25 -13.51
N ASP A 101 12.55 -1.92 -13.45
CA ASP A 101 11.95 -2.62 -14.59
C ASP A 101 11.71 -1.67 -15.77
N ILE A 102 11.23 -0.45 -15.50
CA ILE A 102 11.05 0.59 -16.53
C ILE A 102 12.40 0.99 -17.13
N GLU A 103 13.41 1.22 -16.30
CA GLU A 103 14.74 1.63 -16.78
C GLU A 103 15.40 0.53 -17.63
N ILE A 104 15.38 -0.71 -17.16
CA ILE A 104 15.88 -1.87 -17.91
C ILE A 104 15.15 -2.00 -19.25
N TRP A 105 13.83 -1.82 -19.26
CA TRP A 105 13.03 -1.90 -20.47
C TRP A 105 13.32 -0.80 -21.50
N LYS A 106 13.65 0.41 -21.03
CA LYS A 106 14.11 1.50 -21.90
C LYS A 106 15.42 1.15 -22.61
N GLU A 107 16.24 0.30 -22.00
CA GLU A 107 17.57 -0.09 -22.48
C GLU A 107 17.56 -1.37 -23.36
N ARG A 108 16.39 -1.86 -23.80
CA ARG A 108 16.27 -3.09 -24.61
C ARG A 108 17.05 -3.12 -25.93
N GLY A 109 17.34 -1.95 -26.50
CA GLY A 109 18.19 -1.79 -27.68
C GLY A 109 19.65 -1.43 -27.38
N ALA A 110 20.09 -1.54 -26.12
CA ALA A 110 21.43 -1.11 -25.72
C ALA A 110 22.53 -1.95 -26.43
N LYS A 111 23.50 -1.23 -27.00
CA LYS A 111 24.72 -1.82 -27.57
C LYS A 111 25.48 -2.56 -26.48
N THR A 112 26.22 -3.62 -26.85
CA THR A 112 26.90 -4.53 -25.91
C THR A 112 27.72 -3.82 -24.84
N TYR A 113 28.46 -2.76 -25.20
CA TYR A 113 29.29 -2.00 -24.25
C TYR A 113 28.49 -1.21 -23.20
N MET A 114 27.23 -0.84 -23.48
CA MET A 114 26.37 -0.12 -22.53
C MET A 114 25.65 -1.08 -21.56
N ARG A 115 25.60 -2.38 -21.88
CA ARG A 115 24.83 -3.37 -21.11
C ARG A 115 25.35 -3.58 -19.70
N TYR A 116 26.60 -3.22 -19.41
CA TYR A 116 27.15 -3.33 -18.05
C TYR A 116 26.29 -2.57 -17.03
N ILE A 117 25.88 -1.34 -17.36
CA ILE A 117 25.04 -0.52 -16.45
C ILE A 117 23.66 -1.17 -16.29
N THR A 118 23.08 -1.64 -17.39
CA THR A 118 21.79 -2.35 -17.37
C THR A 118 21.85 -3.60 -16.50
N LYS A 119 22.93 -4.39 -16.59
CA LYS A 119 23.13 -5.61 -15.79
C LYS A 119 23.08 -5.32 -14.30
N THR A 120 23.73 -4.24 -13.84
CA THR A 120 23.65 -3.83 -12.43
C THR A 120 22.20 -3.56 -12.02
N LYS A 121 21.44 -2.84 -12.84
CA LYS A 121 20.01 -2.58 -12.57
C LYS A 121 19.17 -3.85 -12.55
N MET A 122 19.46 -4.80 -13.44
CA MET A 122 18.80 -6.10 -13.48
C MET A 122 19.04 -6.89 -12.19
N THR A 123 20.29 -7.00 -11.74
CA THR A 123 20.63 -7.65 -10.48
C THR A 123 19.89 -7.00 -9.29
N MET A 124 19.80 -5.67 -9.26
CA MET A 124 19.04 -4.95 -8.24
C MET A 124 17.54 -5.25 -8.31
N ALA A 125 16.95 -5.32 -9.51
CA ALA A 125 15.54 -5.62 -9.70
C ALA A 125 15.19 -7.04 -9.25
N ASP A 126 16.05 -8.01 -9.58
CA ASP A 126 15.88 -9.41 -9.18
C ASP A 126 16.13 -9.60 -7.68
N ALA A 127 17.08 -8.87 -7.09
CA ALA A 127 17.25 -8.81 -5.63
C ALA A 127 16.01 -8.22 -4.93
N ALA A 128 15.43 -7.14 -5.46
CA ALA A 128 14.21 -6.55 -4.93
C ALA A 128 13.02 -7.52 -5.03
N LEU A 129 12.88 -8.27 -6.14
CA LEU A 129 11.85 -9.31 -6.25
C LEU A 129 12.00 -10.37 -5.17
N ARG A 130 13.21 -10.90 -4.98
CA ARG A 130 13.49 -11.92 -3.97
C ARG A 130 13.15 -11.42 -2.57
N ARG A 131 13.51 -10.17 -2.26
CA ARG A 131 13.18 -9.56 -0.98
C ARG A 131 11.68 -9.38 -0.78
N ILE A 132 10.95 -8.93 -1.80
CA ILE A 132 9.48 -8.85 -1.78
C ILE A 132 8.88 -10.23 -1.48
N GLN A 133 9.32 -11.26 -2.18
CA GLN A 133 8.85 -12.63 -1.98
C GLN A 133 9.13 -13.13 -0.56
N GLU A 134 10.32 -12.86 -0.04
CA GLU A 134 10.70 -13.22 1.33
C GLU A 134 9.82 -12.54 2.38
N LEU A 135 9.63 -11.22 2.28
CA LEU A 135 8.77 -10.47 3.20
C LEU A 135 7.34 -11.00 3.19
N VAL A 136 6.78 -11.22 2.00
CA VAL A 136 5.43 -11.75 1.84
C VAL A 136 5.34 -13.17 2.41
N LYS A 137 6.36 -14.01 2.22
CA LYS A 137 6.40 -15.35 2.81
C LYS A 137 6.42 -15.30 4.35
N ASN A 138 7.19 -14.37 4.92
CA ASN A 138 7.27 -14.19 6.37
C ASN A 138 5.96 -13.66 6.98
N MET A 139 5.21 -12.87 6.21
CA MET A 139 3.90 -12.35 6.60
C MET A 139 2.77 -13.38 6.51
N ASP A 140 2.99 -14.54 5.88
CA ASP A 140 1.96 -15.57 5.69
C ASP A 140 1.68 -16.38 6.96
N ARG A 141 1.12 -15.69 7.96
CA ARG A 141 0.60 -16.26 9.19
C ARG A 141 -0.76 -15.62 9.46
N ARG A 142 -1.74 -16.44 9.82
CA ARG A 142 -3.11 -15.98 10.05
C ARG A 142 -3.18 -14.89 11.12
N ASP A 143 -2.33 -14.98 12.13
CA ASP A 143 -2.27 -14.06 13.28
C ASP A 143 -1.85 -12.63 12.91
N ASN A 144 -1.29 -12.43 11.71
CA ASN A 144 -0.91 -11.10 11.22
C ASN A 144 -2.10 -10.27 10.71
N PHE A 145 -3.31 -10.85 10.67
CA PHE A 145 -4.49 -10.25 10.05
C PHE A 145 -5.65 -10.19 11.04
N ALA A 146 -6.34 -9.05 11.12
CA ALA A 146 -7.44 -8.86 12.07
C ALA A 146 -8.68 -9.65 11.63
N THR A 147 -8.91 -9.75 10.32
CA THR A 147 -10.09 -10.43 9.77
C THR A 147 -9.74 -11.50 8.76
N GLU A 148 -10.66 -12.44 8.55
CA GLU A 148 -10.49 -13.49 7.54
C GLU A 148 -10.44 -12.90 6.13
N MET A 149 -11.29 -11.91 5.86
CA MET A 149 -11.33 -11.20 4.58
C MET A 149 -9.99 -10.53 4.24
N GLU A 150 -9.28 -9.98 5.22
CA GLU A 150 -7.94 -9.42 5.02
C GLU A 150 -6.92 -10.50 4.66
N TYR A 151 -6.99 -11.65 5.35
CA TYR A 151 -6.10 -12.77 5.06
C TYR A 151 -6.37 -13.37 3.67
N GLU A 152 -7.64 -13.48 3.25
CA GLU A 152 -8.01 -13.89 1.89
C GLU A 152 -7.46 -12.95 0.83
N LYS A 153 -7.61 -11.63 1.01
CA LYS A 153 -7.00 -10.63 0.12
C LYS A 153 -5.49 -10.74 0.09
N PHE A 154 -4.85 -10.99 1.23
CA PHE A 154 -3.42 -11.23 1.29
C PHE A 154 -3.02 -12.48 0.50
N LYS A 155 -3.75 -13.59 0.62
CA LYS A 155 -3.50 -14.81 -0.18
C LYS A 155 -3.62 -14.54 -1.67
N GLU A 156 -4.58 -13.74 -2.11
CA GLU A 156 -4.69 -13.31 -3.51
C GLU A 156 -3.45 -12.52 -3.96
N ILE A 157 -3.02 -11.53 -3.17
CA ILE A 157 -1.83 -10.72 -3.45
C ILE A 157 -0.58 -11.61 -3.49
N LYS A 158 -0.44 -12.52 -2.51
CA LYS A 158 0.64 -13.50 -2.46
C LYS A 158 0.63 -14.36 -3.72
N GLY A 159 -0.52 -14.88 -4.13
CA GLY A 159 -0.67 -15.64 -5.37
C GLY A 159 -0.11 -14.87 -6.57
N ARG A 160 -0.51 -13.61 -6.74
CA ARG A 160 0.02 -12.71 -7.78
C ARG A 160 1.51 -12.40 -7.61
N ILE A 161 2.03 -12.42 -6.38
CA ILE A 161 3.45 -12.17 -6.12
C ILE A 161 4.33 -13.33 -6.60
N PHE A 162 3.85 -14.55 -6.39
CA PHE A 162 4.54 -15.80 -6.69
C PHE A 162 4.15 -16.44 -8.03
N GLU A 163 3.18 -15.87 -8.73
CA GLU A 163 2.79 -16.31 -10.08
C GLU A 163 4.00 -16.37 -11.01
N GLU A 164 4.09 -17.47 -11.77
CA GLU A 164 5.12 -17.67 -12.77
C GLU A 164 4.97 -16.67 -13.93
N GLY A 165 6.05 -16.45 -14.68
CA GLY A 165 6.05 -15.49 -15.80
C GLY A 165 6.40 -14.06 -15.40
N LYS A 166 6.66 -13.79 -14.12
CA LYS A 166 7.40 -12.59 -13.74
C LYS A 166 8.80 -12.64 -14.31
N ARG A 167 9.20 -11.57 -14.98
CA ARG A 167 10.50 -11.51 -15.61
C ARG A 167 11.60 -11.51 -14.54
N ASP A 168 12.39 -12.57 -14.59
CA ASP A 168 13.75 -12.66 -14.04
C ASP A 168 14.66 -12.04 -15.10
N TRP A 169 15.22 -10.86 -14.81
CA TRP A 169 15.98 -10.12 -15.80
C TRP A 169 17.33 -10.76 -16.06
N GLU A 170 17.99 -11.30 -15.04
CA GLU A 170 19.25 -12.03 -15.19
C GLU A 170 19.12 -13.18 -16.20
N ARG A 171 18.01 -13.92 -16.15
CA ARG A 171 17.72 -15.01 -17.10
C ARG A 171 17.15 -14.52 -18.44
N ASN A 172 16.35 -13.46 -18.43
CA ASN A 172 15.64 -12.92 -19.59
C ASN A 172 15.97 -11.43 -19.80
N PRO A 173 17.23 -11.10 -20.14
CA PRO A 173 17.65 -9.74 -20.41
C PRO A 173 16.87 -9.09 -21.56
N PRO A 174 16.76 -7.75 -21.55
CA PRO A 174 15.92 -7.03 -22.49
C PRO A 174 16.45 -7.08 -23.93
N TRP A 175 17.72 -7.42 -24.15
CA TRP A 175 18.33 -7.54 -25.48
C TRP A 175 18.19 -8.94 -26.12
N MET A 176 17.60 -9.92 -25.43
CA MET A 176 17.30 -11.25 -26.03
C MET A 176 15.95 -11.29 -26.76
N ILE A 177 15.23 -10.17 -26.80
CA ILE A 177 13.83 -10.10 -27.29
C ILE A 177 13.77 -10.11 -28.84
N ASP A 178 14.85 -9.78 -29.54
CA ASP A 178 14.82 -9.54 -30.99
C ASP A 178 15.19 -10.75 -31.88
N GLY A 179 15.41 -11.96 -31.35
CA GLY A 179 16.07 -13.01 -32.16
C GLY A 179 15.69 -14.48 -31.99
N ALA A 180 14.82 -14.89 -31.06
CA ALA A 180 14.49 -16.31 -30.91
C ALA A 180 13.02 -16.53 -30.58
N SER A 181 12.39 -17.32 -31.43
CA SER A 181 11.07 -17.91 -31.31
C SER A 181 10.83 -18.46 -29.90
N HIS A 182 10.02 -17.76 -29.11
CA HIS A 182 9.11 -18.41 -28.18
C HIS A 182 7.82 -17.59 -28.03
N PRO A 183 6.64 -18.24 -28.05
CA PRO A 183 5.37 -17.56 -28.06
C PRO A 183 4.99 -17.11 -26.64
N THR A 184 4.20 -16.03 -26.57
CA THR A 184 3.34 -15.67 -25.43
C THR A 184 4.02 -15.40 -24.08
N GLN A 185 4.75 -14.29 -23.98
CA GLN A 185 4.83 -13.52 -22.71
C GLN A 185 4.51 -12.03 -22.94
N GLY A 186 3.74 -11.76 -24.00
CA GLY A 186 3.16 -10.45 -24.25
C GLY A 186 1.83 -10.33 -23.52
N SER A 187 1.72 -9.30 -22.69
CA SER A 187 0.45 -8.75 -22.20
C SER A 187 -0.18 -9.40 -20.97
N GLN A 188 0.59 -9.59 -19.91
CA GLN A 188 0.10 -9.09 -18.62
C GLN A 188 0.76 -7.74 -18.34
N ARG A 189 0.22 -6.73 -19.03
CA ARG A 189 0.17 -5.36 -18.52
C ARG A 189 -0.19 -5.51 -17.06
N ILE A 190 0.76 -5.30 -16.16
CA ILE A 190 0.47 -5.27 -14.74
C ILE A 190 -0.62 -4.22 -14.59
N LYS A 191 -1.86 -4.68 -14.42
CA LYS A 191 -3.02 -3.85 -14.06
C LYS A 191 -2.81 -3.42 -12.60
N LEU A 192 -1.72 -2.69 -12.33
CA LEU A 192 -1.54 -1.83 -11.17
C LEU A 192 -2.26 -0.49 -11.42
N LYS A 193 -3.35 -0.52 -12.20
CA LYS A 193 -4.36 0.52 -12.18
C LYS A 193 -5.57 -0.06 -11.45
N GLN A 194 -5.80 0.48 -10.25
CA GLN A 194 -7.10 0.73 -9.60
C GLN A 194 -7.46 0.08 -8.25
N HIS A 195 -6.69 -0.81 -7.60
CA HIS A 195 -7.16 -1.40 -6.32
C HIS A 195 -6.25 -1.17 -5.10
N LEU A 196 -5.43 -0.11 -5.12
CA LEU A 196 -4.60 0.29 -3.96
C LEU A 196 -4.70 1.80 -3.65
N ILE A 197 -5.85 2.40 -3.96
CA ILE A 197 -6.32 3.66 -3.39
C ILE A 197 -7.72 3.42 -2.86
#